data_AF-A0A931QXX5-F1
#
_entry.id   AF-A0A931QXX5-F1
#
_cell.length_a   1.000
_cell.length_b   1.000
_cell.length_c   1.000
_cell.angle_alpha   90.00
_cell.angle_beta   90.00
_cell.angle_gamma   90.00
#
_symmetry.space_group_name_H-M   'P 1'
#
loop_
_entity.id
_entity.type
_entity.pdbx_description
1 polymer ?
#
loop_
_entity_poly.entity_id
_entity_poly.type
_entity_poly.pdbx_seq_one_letter_code
_entity_poly.pdbx_strand_id
1 'polypeptide(L)'
;MNRVFLLWVAITLSAVSLGADTIFQINPQGRRTILHRDAVVVSEDSTSLVYKHFELKERRVVKVRLSKGSQPYYVDRSDEPGKQRIVSVWKRFGYRAAVTDLEGTTTQVFAAYLDFYPPEGRGSLLESVPPRTTLPMILGGGGADEFEFSRLAKIEFHGEHLKVTLRDGQVVEGRFLMPTDRPAEARILGITDQYNPASEDVFDFSLSIGRIKDVQFGK
;
A
#
# COMPACT_ATOMS: atom_id res chain seq x y z
N MET A 1 1.74 4.80 -51.87
CA MET A 1 2.63 3.64 -51.61
C MET A 1 3.93 4.22 -51.07
N ASN A 2 4.32 4.10 -49.80
CA ASN A 2 4.51 2.88 -49.02
C ASN A 2 4.05 3.03 -47.57
N ARG A 3 3.12 2.16 -47.17
CA ARG A 3 2.73 1.86 -45.79
C ARG A 3 3.64 0.74 -45.27
N VAL A 4 4.76 1.02 -44.62
CA VAL A 4 5.40 0.13 -43.62
C VAL A 4 6.41 0.98 -42.83
N PHE A 5 5.97 1.69 -41.81
CA PHE A 5 6.83 2.12 -40.69
C PHE A 5 5.96 2.20 -39.43
N LEU A 6 5.37 1.06 -39.13
CA LEU A 6 4.57 0.80 -37.94
C LEU A 6 5.20 -0.45 -37.32
N LEU A 7 5.40 -0.38 -36.00
CA LEU A 7 6.05 -1.37 -35.13
C LEU A 7 7.58 -1.39 -35.20
N TRP A 8 8.20 -0.90 -34.12
CA TRP A 8 9.17 -1.63 -33.28
C TRP A 8 9.80 -0.64 -32.27
N VAL A 9 8.97 0.06 -31.48
CA VAL A 9 9.38 0.39 -30.11
C VAL A 9 8.81 -0.73 -29.26
N ALA A 10 9.53 -1.86 -29.26
CA ALA A 10 9.37 -2.85 -28.22
C ALA A 10 9.62 -2.12 -26.90
N ILE A 11 8.55 -1.90 -26.14
CA ILE A 11 8.68 -1.62 -24.71
C ILE A 11 9.22 -2.92 -24.13
N THR A 12 10.54 -3.09 -24.19
CA THR A 12 11.25 -3.96 -23.27
C THR A 12 11.03 -3.34 -21.90
N LEU A 13 9.96 -3.74 -21.20
CA LEU A 13 10.00 -3.84 -19.75
C LEU A 13 11.10 -4.86 -19.45
N SER A 14 12.36 -4.41 -19.54
CA SER A 14 13.45 -5.03 -18.84
C SER A 14 12.93 -5.19 -17.41
N ALA A 15 12.90 -6.42 -16.91
CA ALA A 15 12.81 -6.65 -15.48
C ALA A 15 14.06 -6.03 -14.87
N VAL A 16 14.04 -4.70 -14.71
CA VAL A 16 15.06 -3.97 -13.98
C VAL A 16 14.96 -4.56 -12.60
N SER A 17 15.94 -5.40 -12.23
CA SER A 17 16.10 -5.81 -10.86
C SER A 17 16.07 -4.52 -10.05
N LEU A 18 15.05 -4.34 -9.21
CA LEU A 18 14.86 -3.10 -8.49
C LEU A 18 16.00 -2.84 -7.49
N GLY A 19 16.94 -3.78 -7.42
CA GLY A 19 18.09 -3.75 -6.53
C GLY A 19 17.65 -3.95 -5.10
N ALA A 20 16.50 -4.59 -4.85
CA ALA A 20 16.05 -4.97 -3.53
C ALA A 20 16.47 -6.42 -3.23
N ASP A 21 16.20 -6.91 -2.03
CA ASP A 21 16.60 -8.24 -1.61
C ASP A 21 15.90 -9.31 -2.47
N THR A 22 16.62 -10.39 -2.75
CA THR A 22 16.06 -11.60 -3.36
C THR A 22 16.16 -12.76 -2.39
N ILE A 23 15.03 -13.41 -2.13
CA ILE A 23 14.94 -14.54 -1.21
C ILE A 23 14.85 -15.82 -2.03
N PHE A 24 15.73 -16.76 -1.71
CA PHE A 24 15.81 -18.07 -2.33
C PHE A 24 15.46 -19.16 -1.32
N GLN A 25 14.90 -20.25 -1.81
CA GLN A 25 14.71 -21.49 -1.07
C GLN A 25 15.56 -22.59 -1.74
N ILE A 26 16.20 -23.43 -0.92
CA ILE A 26 16.89 -24.62 -1.43
C ILE A 26 15.88 -25.74 -1.59
N ASN A 27 15.70 -26.23 -2.82
CA ASN A 27 14.81 -27.35 -3.11
C ASN A 27 15.43 -28.71 -2.68
N PRO A 28 14.67 -29.82 -2.67
CA PRO A 28 15.19 -31.13 -2.30
C PRO A 28 16.40 -31.62 -3.12
N GLN A 29 16.62 -31.05 -4.31
CA GLN A 29 17.76 -31.35 -5.18
C GLN A 29 18.98 -30.45 -4.90
N GLY A 30 18.96 -29.64 -3.84
CA GLY A 30 20.04 -28.74 -3.46
C GLY A 30 20.16 -27.49 -4.33
N ARG A 31 19.20 -27.21 -5.22
CA ARG A 31 19.22 -26.03 -6.10
C ARG A 31 18.51 -24.85 -5.46
N ARG A 32 19.05 -23.64 -5.69
CA ARG A 32 18.43 -22.38 -5.29
C ARG A 32 17.29 -22.05 -6.24
N THR A 33 16.08 -21.95 -5.71
CA THR A 33 14.90 -21.44 -6.41
C THR A 33 14.52 -20.09 -5.83
N ILE A 34 14.22 -19.12 -6.69
CA ILE A 34 13.76 -17.81 -6.26
C ILE A 34 12.37 -17.97 -5.64
N LEU A 35 12.23 -17.60 -4.37
CA LEU A 35 10.97 -17.59 -3.65
C LEU A 35 10.29 -16.23 -3.83
N HIS A 36 11.01 -15.15 -3.53
CA HIS A 36 10.55 -13.78 -3.76
C HIS A 36 11.68 -12.90 -4.30
N ARG A 37 11.32 -12.04 -5.27
CA ARG A 37 12.11 -10.87 -5.66
C ARG A 37 11.50 -9.63 -5.02
N ASP A 38 12.20 -8.49 -5.13
CA ASP A 38 11.64 -7.20 -4.75
C ASP A 38 11.19 -7.19 -3.28
N ALA A 39 12.08 -7.68 -2.41
CA ALA A 39 11.86 -7.78 -0.97
C ALA A 39 12.78 -6.85 -0.18
N VAL A 40 12.40 -6.51 1.05
CA VAL A 40 13.30 -5.90 2.02
C VAL A 40 13.24 -6.71 3.31
N VAL A 41 14.33 -7.41 3.62
CA VAL A 41 14.49 -8.20 4.85
C VAL A 41 14.71 -7.27 6.03
N VAL A 42 13.82 -7.36 7.01
CA VAL A 42 13.81 -6.49 8.21
C VAL A 42 14.36 -7.21 9.43
N SER A 43 14.21 -8.53 9.50
CA SER A 43 14.75 -9.35 10.59
C SER A 43 15.08 -10.75 10.11
N GLU A 44 16.16 -11.31 10.63
CA GLU A 44 16.59 -12.67 10.32
C GLU A 44 17.30 -13.27 11.54
N ASP A 45 16.80 -14.41 12.03
CA ASP A 45 17.40 -15.16 13.12
C ASP A 45 17.56 -16.65 12.74
N SER A 46 17.91 -17.51 13.70
CA SER A 46 18.08 -18.95 13.48
C SER A 46 16.78 -19.70 13.18
N THR A 47 15.63 -19.12 13.53
CA THR A 47 14.30 -19.74 13.45
C THR A 47 13.42 -19.15 12.35
N SER A 48 13.62 -17.88 11.98
CA SER A 48 12.75 -17.17 11.07
C SER A 48 13.43 -16.09 10.24
N LEU A 49 12.80 -15.77 9.11
CA LEU A 49 13.13 -14.66 8.21
C LEU A 49 11.87 -13.79 8.06
N VAL A 50 11.98 -12.51 8.39
CA VAL A 50 10.90 -11.53 8.26
C VAL A 50 11.29 -10.48 7.23
N TYR A 51 10.40 -10.24 6.27
CA TYR A 51 10.64 -9.29 5.19
C TYR A 51 9.34 -8.64 4.72
N LYS A 52 9.49 -7.51 4.04
CA LYS A 52 8.42 -6.84 3.29
C LYS A 52 8.54 -7.24 1.82
N HIS A 53 7.50 -7.81 1.24
CA HIS A 53 7.44 -8.14 -0.18
C HIS A 53 6.62 -7.09 -0.93
N PHE A 54 7.20 -6.52 -1.98
CA PHE A 54 6.57 -5.47 -2.79
C PHE A 54 5.92 -6.08 -4.03
N GLU A 55 4.62 -6.36 -3.94
CA GLU A 55 3.79 -6.82 -5.05
C GLU A 55 3.36 -5.59 -5.89
N LEU A 56 4.30 -5.03 -6.66
CA LEU A 56 4.08 -3.75 -7.36
C LEU A 56 2.92 -3.78 -8.38
N LYS A 57 2.64 -4.95 -8.99
CA LYS A 57 1.52 -5.12 -9.92
C LYS A 57 0.17 -4.92 -9.23
N GLU A 58 0.06 -5.41 -7.99
CA GLU A 58 -1.12 -5.24 -7.15
C GLU A 58 -1.06 -3.95 -6.33
N ARG A 59 0.00 -3.15 -6.52
CA ARG A 59 0.31 -1.96 -5.71
C ARG A 59 0.16 -2.29 -4.23
N ARG A 60 0.80 -3.37 -3.76
CA ARG A 60 0.68 -3.81 -2.37
C ARG A 60 2.05 -4.13 -1.82
N VAL A 61 2.22 -3.91 -0.52
CA VAL A 61 3.36 -4.42 0.24
C VAL A 61 2.83 -5.28 1.37
N VAL A 62 3.39 -6.47 1.53
CA VAL A 62 2.99 -7.42 2.57
C VAL A 62 4.17 -7.77 3.45
N LYS A 63 3.96 -7.82 4.77
CA LYS A 63 4.94 -8.36 5.71
C LYS A 63 4.80 -9.88 5.73
N VAL A 64 5.90 -10.58 5.50
CA VAL A 64 5.95 -12.04 5.45
C VAL A 64 6.92 -12.54 6.50
N ARG A 65 6.54 -13.60 7.21
CA ARG A 65 7.40 -14.36 8.12
C ARG A 65 7.54 -15.78 7.60
N LEU A 66 8.76 -16.19 7.28
CA LEU A 66 9.09 -17.56 6.91
C LEU A 66 9.78 -18.25 8.08
N SER A 67 9.26 -19.41 8.48
CA SER A 67 9.91 -20.30 9.44
C SER A 67 11.01 -21.11 8.74
N LYS A 68 12.23 -21.06 9.27
CA LYS A 68 13.43 -21.66 8.65
C LYS A 68 13.45 -23.19 8.63
N GLY A 69 12.56 -23.86 9.38
CA GLY A 69 12.21 -25.28 9.23
C GLY A 69 13.35 -26.23 8.84
N SER A 70 13.07 -27.16 7.93
CA SER A 70 14.06 -28.09 7.36
C SER A 70 14.64 -27.63 6.03
N GLN A 71 14.10 -26.57 5.42
CA GLN A 71 14.55 -26.02 4.15
C GLN A 71 15.23 -24.67 4.39
N PRO A 72 16.55 -24.56 4.16
CA PRO A 72 17.26 -23.31 4.38
C PRO A 72 16.84 -22.27 3.32
N TYR A 73 16.64 -21.03 3.79
CA TYR A 73 16.53 -19.87 2.92
C TYR A 73 17.88 -19.20 2.76
N TYR A 74 18.10 -18.60 1.60
CA TYR A 74 19.25 -17.75 1.32
C TYR A 74 18.75 -16.39 0.87
N VAL A 75 19.33 -15.32 1.42
CA VAL A 75 18.98 -13.95 1.06
C VAL A 75 20.16 -13.32 0.34
N ASP A 76 19.94 -12.88 -0.90
CA ASP A 76 20.82 -11.95 -1.58
C ASP A 76 20.39 -10.53 -1.19
N ARG A 77 21.13 -9.90 -0.29
CA ARG A 77 20.77 -8.61 0.30
C ARG A 77 21.27 -7.46 -0.56
N SER A 78 20.38 -6.52 -0.77
CA SER A 78 20.68 -5.21 -1.34
C SER A 78 21.36 -4.28 -0.33
N ASP A 79 22.08 -3.31 -0.88
CA ASP A 79 22.57 -2.16 -0.13
C ASP A 79 21.44 -1.15 0.16
N GLU A 80 21.71 -0.16 1.01
CA GLU A 80 20.72 0.87 1.35
C GLU A 80 20.18 1.62 0.12
N PRO A 81 20.99 2.03 -0.87
CA PRO A 81 20.50 2.59 -2.13
C PRO A 81 19.50 1.68 -2.87
N GLY A 82 19.73 0.36 -2.86
CA GLY A 82 18.83 -0.63 -3.43
C GLY A 82 17.46 -0.67 -2.75
N LYS A 83 17.44 -0.72 -1.41
CA LYS A 83 16.21 -0.65 -0.59
C LYS A 83 15.45 0.67 -0.81
N GLN A 84 16.17 1.79 -0.91
CA GLN A 84 15.54 3.08 -1.19
C GLN A 84 14.96 3.16 -2.60
N ARG A 85 15.56 2.48 -3.58
CA ARG A 85 15.07 2.44 -4.96
C ARG A 85 13.71 1.75 -5.04
N ILE A 86 13.53 0.61 -4.38
CA ILE A 86 12.23 -0.09 -4.39
C ILE A 86 11.13 0.72 -3.68
N VAL A 87 11.45 1.40 -2.58
CA VAL A 87 10.52 2.34 -1.93
C VAL A 87 10.16 3.50 -2.87
N SER A 88 11.14 4.07 -3.57
CA SER A 88 10.92 5.16 -4.53
C SER A 88 10.04 4.72 -5.72
N VAL A 89 10.16 3.46 -6.12
CA VAL A 89 9.26 2.85 -7.11
C VAL A 89 7.85 2.72 -6.53
N TRP A 90 7.70 2.19 -5.32
CA TRP A 90 6.40 2.07 -4.65
C TRP A 90 5.70 3.42 -4.48
N LYS A 91 6.41 4.47 -4.04
CA LYS A 91 5.91 5.86 -3.93
C LYS A 91 5.40 6.45 -5.26
N ARG A 92 5.82 5.92 -6.41
CA ARG A 92 5.38 6.36 -7.74
C ARG A 92 4.15 5.61 -8.23
N PHE A 93 3.98 4.35 -7.84
CA PHE A 93 2.85 3.52 -8.28
C PHE A 93 1.63 3.63 -7.35
N GLY A 94 1.85 3.89 -6.07
CA GLY A 94 0.79 4.06 -5.09
C GLY A 94 0.08 5.42 -5.19
N TYR A 95 -1.11 5.51 -4.61
CA TYR A 95 -1.85 6.76 -4.53
C TYR A 95 -1.14 7.76 -3.62
N ARG A 96 -1.09 9.02 -4.03
CA ARG A 96 -0.55 10.12 -3.23
C ARG A 96 -1.68 10.89 -2.61
N ALA A 97 -1.54 11.26 -1.35
CA ALA A 97 -2.52 12.05 -0.65
C ALA A 97 -1.85 13.02 0.33
N ALA A 98 -2.40 14.22 0.44
CA ALA A 98 -2.14 15.12 1.55
C ALA A 98 -3.26 14.91 2.57
N VAL A 99 -2.93 14.44 3.76
CA VAL A 99 -3.89 14.19 4.84
C VAL A 99 -3.76 15.31 5.87
N THR A 100 -4.83 16.07 6.08
CA THR A 100 -4.91 17.13 7.09
C THR A 100 -5.70 16.63 8.28
N ASP A 101 -5.10 16.66 9.47
CA ASP A 101 -5.78 16.29 10.71
C ASP A 101 -6.70 17.41 11.24
N LEU A 102 -7.40 17.13 12.34
CA LEU A 102 -8.29 18.11 12.99
C LEU A 102 -7.56 19.32 13.56
N GLU A 103 -6.26 19.20 13.86
CA GLU A 103 -5.41 20.30 14.36
C GLU A 103 -4.91 21.19 13.21
N GLY A 104 -5.06 20.73 11.96
CA GLY A 104 -4.63 21.44 10.75
C GLY A 104 -3.24 21.05 10.26
N THR A 105 -2.61 20.03 10.84
CA THR A 105 -1.34 19.50 10.35
C THR A 105 -1.57 18.68 9.10
N THR A 106 -0.92 19.06 8.00
CA THR A 106 -0.96 18.31 6.73
C THR A 106 0.28 17.44 6.57
N THR A 107 0.06 16.13 6.40
CA THR A 107 1.11 15.14 6.12
C THR A 107 1.00 14.64 4.69
N GLN A 108 2.11 14.61 3.96
CA GLN A 108 2.18 13.97 2.64
C GLN A 108 2.35 12.46 2.81
N VAL A 109 1.44 11.72 2.19
CA VAL A 109 1.35 10.27 2.25
C VAL A 109 1.47 9.71 0.84
N PHE A 110 2.34 8.73 0.67
CA PHE A 110 2.52 7.96 -0.55
C PHE A 110 2.01 6.54 -0.35
N ALA A 111 1.57 5.91 -1.43
CA ALA A 111 0.90 4.62 -1.36
C ALA A 111 -0.20 4.63 -0.29
N ALA A 112 -1.16 5.55 -0.47
CA ALA A 112 -2.29 5.68 0.42
C ALA A 112 -3.24 4.48 0.27
N TYR A 113 -3.68 3.95 1.41
CA TYR A 113 -4.70 2.91 1.52
C TYR A 113 -5.69 3.25 2.63
N LEU A 114 -6.82 2.55 2.62
CA LEU A 114 -7.80 2.50 3.68
C LEU A 114 -7.79 1.10 4.30
N ASP A 115 -7.62 1.00 5.62
CA ASP A 115 -7.65 -0.28 6.34
C ASP A 115 -8.46 -0.16 7.63
N PHE A 116 -8.79 -1.30 8.24
CA PHE A 116 -9.76 -1.42 9.33
C PHE A 116 -9.12 -2.13 10.52
N TYR A 117 -9.02 -1.45 11.65
CA TYR A 117 -8.39 -1.95 12.87
C TYR A 117 -9.43 -2.30 13.95
N PRO A 118 -9.17 -3.23 14.88
CA PRO A 118 -10.02 -3.41 16.04
C PRO A 118 -10.04 -2.14 16.88
N PRO A 119 -11.18 -1.80 17.52
CA PRO A 119 -11.19 -0.77 18.55
C PRO A 119 -10.13 -1.12 19.59
N GLU A 120 -9.24 -0.17 19.89
CA GLU A 120 -8.15 -0.31 20.87
C GLU A 120 -7.06 -1.35 20.53
N GLY A 121 -7.09 -1.97 19.34
CA GLY A 121 -6.18 -3.05 18.96
C GLY A 121 -4.88 -2.61 18.26
N ARG A 122 -3.87 -3.48 18.30
CA ARG A 122 -2.73 -3.48 17.36
C ARG A 122 -3.00 -4.53 16.28
N GLY A 123 -2.79 -4.17 15.01
CA GLY A 123 -3.03 -5.05 13.85
C GLY A 123 -4.39 -4.81 13.18
N SER A 124 -4.50 -5.06 11.87
CA SER A 124 -5.76 -4.94 11.12
C SER A 124 -6.74 -6.02 11.61
N LEU A 125 -8.01 -5.67 11.79
CA LEU A 125 -9.08 -6.58 12.22
C LEU A 125 -9.34 -7.68 11.21
N LEU A 126 -8.98 -7.38 9.97
CA LEU A 126 -9.14 -8.23 8.83
C LEU A 126 -7.73 -8.56 8.33
N GLU A 127 -6.94 -9.32 9.11
CA GLU A 127 -5.63 -9.82 8.65
C GLU A 127 -5.70 -10.51 7.26
N SER A 128 -6.91 -10.94 6.85
CA SER A 128 -7.21 -11.54 5.55
C SER A 128 -7.82 -10.61 4.49
N VAL A 129 -8.13 -9.34 4.81
CA VAL A 129 -8.61 -8.35 3.84
C VAL A 129 -7.51 -7.32 3.60
N PRO A 130 -6.96 -7.24 2.38
CA PRO A 130 -5.89 -6.29 2.09
C PRO A 130 -6.39 -4.84 2.26
N PRO A 131 -5.52 -3.91 2.68
CA PRO A 131 -5.81 -2.49 2.63
C PRO A 131 -6.37 -2.08 1.27
N ARG A 132 -7.43 -1.30 1.28
CA ARG A 132 -8.22 -0.94 0.10
C ARG A 132 -7.73 0.37 -0.51
N THR A 133 -8.02 0.54 -1.80
CA THR A 133 -7.85 1.81 -2.52
C THR A 133 -9.18 2.40 -2.96
N THR A 134 -10.25 2.01 -2.28
CA THR A 134 -11.62 2.47 -2.49
C THR A 134 -12.16 3.07 -1.19
N LEU A 135 -13.08 4.03 -1.34
CA LEU A 135 -13.83 4.64 -0.26
C LEU A 135 -15.29 4.16 -0.32
N PRO A 136 -15.71 3.22 0.54
CA PRO A 136 -17.10 2.78 0.61
C PRO A 136 -17.96 3.86 1.30
N MET A 137 -19.11 4.19 0.70
CA MET A 137 -20.02 5.22 1.21
C MET A 137 -21.49 4.82 1.10
N ILE A 138 -22.28 5.27 2.07
CA ILE A 138 -23.74 5.39 1.94
C ILE A 138 -24.04 6.82 1.46
N LEU A 139 -24.65 6.94 0.30
CA LEU A 139 -25.04 8.21 -0.32
C LEU A 139 -26.26 8.81 0.38
N GLY A 140 -26.44 10.14 0.31
CA GLY A 140 -27.58 10.84 0.92
C GLY A 140 -28.97 10.31 0.52
N GLY A 141 -29.09 9.69 -0.67
CA GLY A 141 -30.32 9.04 -1.15
C GLY A 141 -30.53 7.59 -0.67
N GLY A 142 -29.66 7.06 0.19
CA GLY A 142 -29.75 5.70 0.76
C GLY A 142 -29.05 4.59 -0.06
N GLY A 143 -28.59 4.89 -1.27
CA GLY A 143 -27.75 3.96 -2.05
C GLY A 143 -26.35 3.82 -1.45
N ALA A 144 -25.67 2.69 -1.71
CA ALA A 144 -24.27 2.49 -1.35
C ALA A 144 -23.41 2.41 -2.61
N ASP A 145 -22.20 2.95 -2.54
CA ASP A 145 -21.22 2.92 -3.64
C ASP A 145 -19.78 2.85 -3.11
N GLU A 146 -18.83 2.46 -3.96
CA GLU A 146 -17.40 2.48 -3.67
C GLU A 146 -16.65 3.40 -4.63
N PHE A 147 -15.94 4.40 -4.08
CA PHE A 147 -15.19 5.36 -4.88
C PHE A 147 -13.70 5.02 -4.90
N GLU A 148 -13.19 4.64 -6.07
CA GLU A 148 -11.76 4.46 -6.33
C GLU A 148 -10.96 5.73 -6.04
N PHE A 149 -9.84 5.62 -5.31
CA PHE A 149 -8.94 6.74 -5.00
C PHE A 149 -8.43 7.45 -6.27
N SER A 150 -8.31 6.73 -7.39
CA SER A 150 -7.96 7.29 -8.70
C SER A 150 -8.98 8.30 -9.24
N ARG A 151 -10.23 8.23 -8.79
CA ARG A 151 -11.33 9.12 -9.17
C ARG A 151 -11.54 10.26 -8.17
N LEU A 152 -10.93 10.17 -6.99
CA LEU A 152 -11.06 11.17 -5.94
C LEU A 152 -10.08 12.33 -6.17
N ALA A 153 -10.58 13.54 -5.92
CA ALA A 153 -9.77 14.75 -5.78
C ALA A 153 -9.66 15.14 -4.30
N LYS A 154 -10.78 15.12 -3.57
CA LYS A 154 -10.82 15.52 -2.15
C LYS A 154 -11.88 14.73 -1.38
N ILE A 155 -11.59 14.41 -0.12
CA ILE A 155 -12.57 13.98 0.89
C ILE A 155 -12.54 15.00 2.02
N GLU A 156 -13.70 15.51 2.42
CA GLU A 156 -13.89 16.36 3.59
C GLU A 156 -14.70 15.60 4.62
N PHE A 157 -14.20 15.52 5.85
CA PHE A 157 -14.80 14.78 6.96
C PHE A 157 -15.51 15.76 7.90
N HIS A 158 -16.80 15.52 8.15
CA HIS A 158 -17.68 16.35 8.97
C HIS A 158 -18.42 15.46 9.98
N GLY A 159 -17.67 14.95 10.97
CA GLY A 159 -18.19 13.94 11.89
C GLY A 159 -18.51 12.66 11.13
N GLU A 160 -19.77 12.21 11.16
CA GLU A 160 -20.20 11.03 10.42
C GLU A 160 -20.44 11.28 8.93
N HIS A 161 -20.55 12.55 8.52
CA HIS A 161 -20.82 12.93 7.14
C HIS A 161 -19.52 13.17 6.38
N LEU A 162 -19.52 12.80 5.11
CA LEU A 162 -18.43 12.98 4.17
C LEU A 162 -18.93 13.79 2.98
N LYS A 163 -18.09 14.72 2.54
CA LYS A 163 -18.23 15.37 1.24
C LYS A 163 -17.05 14.98 0.36
N VAL A 164 -17.34 14.36 -0.76
CA VAL A 164 -16.35 13.82 -1.69
C VAL A 164 -16.41 14.61 -2.99
N THR A 165 -15.27 15.17 -3.39
CA THR A 165 -15.10 15.80 -4.70
C THR A 165 -14.33 14.85 -5.60
N LEU A 166 -14.95 14.46 -6.71
CA LEU A 166 -14.34 13.65 -7.76
C LEU A 166 -13.45 14.51 -8.66
N ARG A 167 -12.53 13.87 -9.38
CA ARG A 167 -11.59 14.55 -10.30
C ARG A 167 -12.27 15.24 -11.49
N ASP A 168 -13.48 14.83 -11.84
CA ASP A 168 -14.32 15.48 -12.85
C ASP A 168 -15.10 16.70 -12.31
N GLY A 169 -14.95 17.01 -11.01
CA GLY A 169 -15.63 18.12 -10.34
C GLY A 169 -16.98 17.76 -9.74
N GLN A 170 -17.49 16.54 -9.94
CA GLN A 170 -18.71 16.10 -9.28
C GLN A 170 -18.51 16.05 -7.77
N VAL A 171 -19.49 16.55 -7.03
CA VAL A 171 -19.54 16.47 -5.57
C VAL A 171 -20.58 15.45 -5.16
N VAL A 172 -20.21 14.56 -4.25
CA VAL A 172 -21.05 13.52 -3.69
C VAL A 172 -21.00 13.62 -2.17
N GLU A 173 -22.16 13.56 -1.54
CA GLU A 173 -22.29 13.64 -0.09
C GLU A 173 -22.92 12.35 0.46
N GLY A 174 -22.46 11.96 1.65
CA GLY A 174 -22.89 10.71 2.27
C GLY A 174 -22.23 10.47 3.62
N ARG A 175 -22.16 9.21 4.00
CA ARG A 175 -21.49 8.74 5.22
C ARG A 175 -20.57 7.59 4.88
N PHE A 176 -19.52 7.42 5.67
CA PHE A 176 -18.62 6.28 5.51
C PHE A 176 -19.39 4.97 5.73
N LEU A 177 -19.20 3.99 4.83
CA LEU A 177 -19.79 2.66 4.98
C LEU A 177 -18.72 1.69 5.50
N MET A 178 -18.83 1.29 6.77
CA MET A 178 -17.98 0.22 7.31
C MET A 178 -18.26 -1.09 6.57
N PRO A 179 -17.25 -1.75 5.97
CA PRO A 179 -17.44 -2.98 5.20
C PRO A 179 -17.56 -4.23 6.09
N THR A 180 -17.80 -4.06 7.38
CA THR A 180 -17.85 -5.11 8.40
C THR A 180 -18.90 -4.75 9.44
N ASP A 181 -19.56 -5.78 9.97
CA ASP A 181 -20.50 -5.71 11.10
C ASP A 181 -19.78 -5.75 12.46
N ARG A 182 -18.53 -6.21 12.48
CA ARG A 182 -17.67 -6.18 13.67
C ARG A 182 -17.23 -4.74 13.97
N PRO A 183 -17.16 -4.35 15.27
CA PRO A 183 -16.62 -3.05 15.67
C PRO A 183 -15.23 -2.87 15.07
N ALA A 184 -14.98 -1.77 14.36
CA ALA A 184 -13.71 -1.49 13.71
C ALA A 184 -13.49 0.02 13.55
N GLU A 185 -12.23 0.43 13.47
CA GLU A 185 -11.80 1.80 13.19
C GLU A 185 -11.16 1.86 11.80
N ALA A 186 -11.75 2.65 10.90
CA ALA A 186 -11.17 2.90 9.58
C ALA A 186 -10.02 3.90 9.69
N ARG A 187 -8.91 3.59 9.03
CA ARG A 187 -7.69 4.42 9.03
C ARG A 187 -7.17 4.63 7.62
N ILE A 188 -6.68 5.84 7.35
CA ILE A 188 -5.81 6.09 6.20
C ILE A 188 -4.40 5.65 6.58
N LEU A 189 -3.84 4.75 5.77
CA LEU A 189 -2.49 4.24 5.88
C LEU A 189 -1.64 4.75 4.72
N GLY A 190 -0.33 4.76 4.89
CA GLY A 190 0.62 4.90 3.80
C GLY A 190 2.03 5.10 4.33
N ILE A 191 2.92 5.59 3.47
CA ILE A 191 4.28 5.93 3.86
C ILE A 191 4.57 7.42 3.71
N THR A 192 5.38 7.97 4.60
CA THR A 192 5.84 9.35 4.55
C THR A 192 7.09 9.50 3.69
N ASP A 193 7.56 10.75 3.51
CA ASP A 193 8.85 10.99 2.88
C ASP A 193 10.03 10.39 3.65
N GLN A 194 9.90 10.26 4.96
CA GLN A 194 10.94 9.80 5.88
C GLN A 194 10.92 8.28 6.12
N TYR A 195 10.11 7.54 5.35
CA TYR A 195 9.95 6.09 5.51
C TYR A 195 11.28 5.34 5.51
N ASN A 196 11.50 4.57 6.58
CA ASN A 196 12.67 3.72 6.72
C ASN A 196 12.37 2.32 6.16
N PRO A 197 12.98 1.89 5.03
CA PRO A 197 12.77 0.56 4.48
C PRO A 197 13.23 -0.56 5.42
N ALA A 198 14.14 -0.31 6.36
CA ALA A 198 14.58 -1.31 7.34
C ALA A 198 13.62 -1.46 8.53
N SER A 199 12.62 -0.58 8.70
CA SER A 199 11.64 -0.72 9.77
C SER A 199 10.78 -1.98 9.58
N GLU A 200 10.30 -2.55 10.68
CA GLU A 200 9.39 -3.69 10.63
C GLU A 200 8.01 -3.37 10.09
N ASP A 201 7.62 -2.09 10.08
CA ASP A 201 6.30 -1.63 9.67
C ASP A 201 6.22 -1.43 8.16
N VAL A 202 5.10 -1.85 7.58
CA VAL A 202 4.81 -1.59 6.16
C VAL A 202 4.49 -0.11 5.96
N PHE A 203 3.76 0.48 6.91
CA PHE A 203 3.28 1.87 6.87
C PHE A 203 3.83 2.61 8.09
N ASP A 204 4.45 3.77 7.89
CA ASP A 204 4.85 4.69 8.98
C ASP A 204 3.82 5.81 9.19
N PHE A 205 2.78 5.88 8.35
CA PHE A 205 1.61 6.73 8.54
C PHE A 205 0.36 5.90 8.77
N SER A 206 -0.38 6.20 9.84
CA SER A 206 -1.68 5.61 10.15
C SER A 206 -2.52 6.60 10.95
N LEU A 207 -3.64 7.05 10.38
CA LEU A 207 -4.52 8.01 11.03
C LEU A 207 -5.99 7.61 10.88
N SER A 208 -6.71 7.59 12.01
CA SER A 208 -8.15 7.31 12.06
C SER A 208 -8.94 8.35 11.29
N ILE A 209 -9.94 7.91 10.51
CA ILE A 209 -10.81 8.83 9.76
C ILE A 209 -11.53 9.83 10.67
N GLY A 210 -11.81 9.46 11.93
CA GLY A 210 -12.41 10.36 12.91
C GLY A 210 -11.48 11.48 13.40
N ARG A 211 -10.18 11.41 13.06
CA ARG A 211 -9.16 12.43 13.38
C ARG A 211 -8.68 13.18 12.14
N ILE A 212 -9.29 12.94 10.99
CA ILE A 212 -8.96 13.58 9.72
C ILE A 212 -9.98 14.69 9.47
N LYS A 213 -9.49 15.84 9.02
CA LYS A 213 -10.31 16.95 8.53
C LYS A 213 -10.56 16.81 7.04
N ASP A 214 -9.49 16.65 6.25
CA ASP A 214 -9.59 16.44 4.81
C ASP A 214 -8.43 15.61 4.26
N VAL A 215 -8.69 14.96 3.12
CA VAL A 215 -7.69 14.23 2.33
C VAL A 215 -7.74 14.76 0.91
N GLN A 216 -6.61 15.22 0.39
CA GLN A 216 -6.47 15.69 -0.99
C GLN A 216 -5.62 14.70 -1.78
N PHE A 217 -6.18 14.10 -2.82
CA PHE A 217 -5.48 13.11 -3.63
C PHE A 217 -4.67 13.79 -4.74
N GLY A 218 -3.38 13.46 -4.80
CA GLY A 218 -2.47 13.89 -5.86
C GLY A 218 -2.77 13.16 -7.18
N LYS A 219 -2.39 13.80 -8.29
CA LYS A 219 -2.55 13.19 -9.63
C LYS A 219 -1.76 11.91 -9.78
#